data_AF-A0A945JG25-F1
#
_entry.id   AF-A0A945JG25-F1
#
_cell.length_a   1.000
_cell.length_b   1.000
_cell.length_c   1.000
_cell.angle_alpha   90.00
_cell.angle_beta   90.00
_cell.angle_gamma   90.00
#
_symmetry.space_group_name_H-M   'P 1'
#
loop_
_entity.id
_entity.type
_entity.pdbx_description
1 polymer ?
#
loop_
_entity_poly.entity_id
_entity_poly.type
_entity_poly.pdbx_seq_one_letter_code
_entity_poly.pdbx_strand_id
1 'polypeptide(L)'
;MLGHDVREDLAMVCRILAHHRMIDLWGHASLCVPRSEVIAVTPRFSKTCLPRTIRASDIFITDRDGKLLEGHGALPDQFAADLAVYRADPDRTACLFASPLTAMAAAISGAELKPLTHMESSAGYGLSSWTTPGLANDEERAQSLAAQMGKSTAVNQPGVGVWTAGKDIFDTLVTLYHLEYLAQANLVTAGLPAGDAIERADSDKLWGQFSGHHHYVEFLGSLDPGPLTHPYPAFRDAHADEGAFGELKASISFTCRALWERDTLVAFLEHVSHRLPLENRFLITASCNFRDMAPQDITLLDYEANWLDGPKPPNFKWFHAQMMAERRDVEAVVHTHDLYGRVYALAGQSLEPTFRVGLDIATRPLPRYPRCDLIVDSDVRRQTMDALGDGHIVHEVGHGTDFVAATLEQATVEAIQREAFLATDHLSRRFGQPQTLHAETIDDVRAAEFSFEDWWWFYTAEIGAPRRSVAGL
;
A
#
# COMPACT_ATOMS: atom_id res chain seq x y z
N MET A 1 8.84 -27.21 22.16
CA MET A 1 7.74 -26.79 21.27
C MET A 1 6.92 -25.79 22.04
N LEU A 2 7.11 -24.50 21.77
CA LEU A 2 6.20 -23.47 22.28
C LEU A 2 4.81 -23.77 21.73
N GLY A 3 3.79 -23.83 22.59
CA GLY A 3 2.40 -24.03 22.19
C GLY A 3 1.87 -22.75 21.59
N HIS A 4 2.22 -22.48 20.34
CA HIS A 4 1.74 -21.29 19.64
C HIS A 4 0.25 -21.44 19.30
N ASP A 5 -0.51 -20.37 19.54
CA ASP A 5 -1.84 -20.22 19.00
C ASP A 5 -1.69 -19.84 17.52
N VAL A 6 -2.05 -20.76 16.62
CA VAL A 6 -1.98 -20.57 15.16
C VAL A 6 -2.65 -19.27 14.72
N ARG A 7 -3.76 -18.88 15.37
CA ARG A 7 -4.48 -17.66 15.04
C ARG A 7 -3.64 -16.43 15.39
N GLU A 8 -2.97 -16.47 16.53
CA GLU A 8 -2.10 -15.36 16.94
C GLU A 8 -0.85 -15.30 16.06
N ASP A 9 -0.27 -16.43 15.67
CA ASP A 9 0.88 -16.45 14.74
C ASP A 9 0.53 -15.81 13.38
N LEU A 10 -0.63 -16.16 12.79
CA LEU A 10 -1.10 -15.55 11.54
C LEU A 10 -1.35 -14.05 11.70
N ALA A 11 -2.03 -13.64 12.77
CA ALA A 11 -2.30 -12.22 13.03
C ALA A 11 -0.98 -11.43 13.23
N MET A 12 -0.05 -11.99 13.99
CA MET A 12 1.27 -11.42 14.24
C MET A 12 2.07 -11.22 12.94
N VAL A 13 2.12 -12.23 12.08
CA VAL A 13 2.82 -12.15 10.78
C VAL A 13 2.26 -11.00 9.94
N CYS A 14 0.94 -10.85 9.85
CA CYS A 14 0.33 -9.74 9.11
C CYS A 14 0.67 -8.37 9.72
N ARG A 15 0.69 -8.24 11.05
CA ARG A 15 1.05 -6.99 11.73
C ARG A 15 2.52 -6.63 11.52
N ILE A 16 3.42 -7.61 11.55
CA ILE A 16 4.84 -7.45 11.23
C ILE A 16 4.99 -6.93 9.79
N LEU A 17 4.38 -7.61 8.82
CA LEU A 17 4.46 -7.20 7.42
C LEU A 17 3.88 -5.80 7.18
N ALA A 18 2.77 -5.47 7.84
CA ALA A 18 2.14 -4.16 7.75
C ALA A 18 3.04 -3.07 8.35
N HIS A 19 3.66 -3.36 9.49
CA HIS A 19 4.64 -2.45 10.11
C HIS A 19 5.81 -2.15 9.17
N HIS A 20 6.21 -3.12 8.35
CA HIS A 20 7.30 -3.00 7.38
C HIS A 20 6.85 -2.63 5.96
N ARG A 21 5.57 -2.28 5.74
CA ARG A 21 4.98 -1.94 4.43
C ARG A 21 5.21 -3.01 3.35
N MET A 22 5.17 -4.29 3.75
CA MET A 22 5.31 -5.42 2.84
C MET A 22 3.99 -6.15 2.57
N ILE A 23 2.90 -5.74 3.20
CA ILE A 23 1.55 -6.27 2.94
C ILE A 23 0.56 -5.11 2.84
N ASP A 24 -0.38 -5.23 1.93
CA ASP A 24 -1.52 -4.32 1.77
C ASP A 24 -2.84 -5.12 1.77
N LEU A 25 -3.95 -4.50 1.39
CA LEU A 25 -5.27 -5.13 1.41
C LEU A 25 -5.40 -6.39 0.54
N TRP A 26 -4.53 -6.56 -0.45
CA TRP A 26 -4.51 -7.75 -1.32
C TRP A 26 -3.86 -8.96 -0.67
N GLY A 27 -2.99 -8.75 0.32
CA GLY A 27 -2.25 -9.84 0.93
C GLY A 27 -3.12 -10.75 1.79
N HIS A 28 -2.61 -11.93 2.11
CA HIS A 28 -3.23 -12.86 3.06
C HIS A 28 -2.21 -13.84 3.61
N ALA A 29 -2.56 -14.50 4.71
CA ALA A 29 -1.78 -15.59 5.27
C ALA A 29 -2.69 -16.77 5.61
N SER A 30 -2.20 -17.99 5.39
CA SER A 30 -2.92 -19.20 5.78
C SER A 30 -1.98 -20.28 6.31
N LEU A 31 -2.52 -21.18 7.14
CA LEU A 31 -1.78 -22.30 7.71
C LEU A 31 -2.71 -23.50 7.98
N CYS A 32 -2.28 -24.69 7.59
CA CYS A 32 -2.86 -25.95 8.02
C CYS A 32 -2.66 -26.14 9.53
N VAL A 33 -3.75 -26.26 10.28
CA VAL A 33 -3.66 -26.43 11.74
C VAL A 33 -3.03 -27.80 12.07
N PRO A 34 -1.95 -27.85 12.87
CA PRO A 34 -1.24 -29.09 13.15
C PRO A 34 -2.16 -30.17 13.72
N ARG A 35 -2.07 -31.39 13.17
CA ARG A 35 -2.87 -32.57 13.60
C ARG A 35 -4.39 -32.34 13.49
N SER A 36 -4.82 -31.51 12.55
CA SER A 36 -6.22 -31.23 12.26
C SER A 36 -6.51 -31.28 10.76
N GLU A 37 -7.80 -31.30 10.42
CA GLU A 37 -8.31 -31.23 9.05
C GLU A 37 -8.77 -29.83 8.65
N VAL A 38 -8.41 -28.83 9.45
CA VAL A 38 -8.82 -27.44 9.24
C VAL A 38 -7.63 -26.55 8.87
N ILE A 39 -7.93 -25.48 8.17
CA ILE A 39 -6.98 -24.46 7.73
C ILE A 39 -7.38 -23.14 8.38
N ALA A 40 -6.44 -22.49 9.04
CA ALA A 40 -6.59 -21.13 9.53
C ALA A 40 -6.17 -20.15 8.43
N VAL A 41 -6.93 -19.08 8.22
CA VAL A 41 -6.70 -18.13 7.14
C VAL A 41 -7.15 -16.74 7.56
N THR A 42 -6.43 -15.70 7.14
CA THR A 42 -6.86 -14.32 7.35
C THR A 42 -8.14 -14.02 6.55
N PRO A 43 -9.00 -13.11 7.03
CA PRO A 43 -10.09 -12.62 6.18
C PRO A 43 -9.53 -11.93 4.94
N ARG A 44 -10.37 -11.73 3.92
CA ARG A 44 -10.11 -10.67 2.94
C ARG A 44 -10.08 -9.33 3.70
N PHE A 45 -8.95 -8.66 3.67
CA PHE A 45 -8.79 -7.40 4.38
C PHE A 45 -9.74 -6.32 3.83
N SER A 46 -10.19 -5.43 4.72
CA SER A 46 -11.08 -4.31 4.42
C SER A 46 -11.09 -3.34 5.59
N LYS A 47 -11.90 -2.27 5.53
CA LYS A 47 -12.09 -1.35 6.66
C LYS A 47 -12.50 -2.02 7.98
N THR A 48 -13.07 -3.23 7.94
CA THR A 48 -13.47 -3.96 9.17
C THR A 48 -12.36 -4.80 9.77
N CYS A 49 -11.36 -5.19 8.99
CA CYS A 49 -10.19 -5.93 9.46
C CYS A 49 -9.00 -5.60 8.57
N LEU A 50 -7.99 -4.93 9.13
CA LEU A 50 -6.81 -4.48 8.43
C LEU A 50 -5.58 -5.29 8.87
N PRO A 51 -4.57 -5.50 8.02
CA PRO A 51 -3.35 -6.22 8.37
C PRO A 51 -2.66 -5.65 9.63
N ARG A 52 -2.72 -4.33 9.83
CA ARG A 52 -2.07 -3.63 10.93
C ARG A 52 -2.75 -3.83 12.29
N THR A 53 -4.06 -4.08 12.30
CA THR A 53 -4.91 -4.12 13.50
C THR A 53 -5.50 -5.50 13.78
N ILE A 54 -5.22 -6.48 12.91
CA ILE A 54 -5.74 -7.84 13.00
C ILE A 54 -5.36 -8.54 14.31
N ARG A 55 -6.30 -9.31 14.84
CA ARG A 55 -6.21 -10.09 16.08
C ARG A 55 -6.43 -11.57 15.79
N ALA A 56 -6.00 -12.46 16.70
CA ALA A 56 -6.33 -13.89 16.62
C ALA A 56 -7.84 -14.19 16.46
N SER A 57 -8.70 -13.34 17.05
CA SER A 57 -10.16 -13.47 16.94
C SER A 57 -10.70 -13.22 15.53
N ASP A 58 -9.94 -12.54 14.68
CA ASP A 58 -10.36 -12.18 13.33
C ASP A 58 -10.00 -13.28 12.31
N ILE A 59 -9.18 -14.25 12.70
CA ILE A 59 -8.76 -15.36 11.86
C ILE A 59 -9.93 -16.29 11.59
N PHE A 60 -10.06 -16.74 10.35
CA PHE A 60 -11.10 -17.66 9.92
C PHE A 60 -10.59 -19.10 9.96
N ILE A 61 -11.50 -20.05 10.10
CA ILE A 61 -11.22 -21.47 10.01
C ILE A 61 -12.04 -22.05 8.87
N THR A 62 -11.36 -22.79 7.99
CA THR A 62 -11.95 -23.46 6.84
C THR A 62 -11.66 -24.96 6.89
N ASP A 63 -12.42 -25.77 6.17
CA ASP A 63 -12.00 -27.14 5.85
C ASP A 63 -10.95 -27.17 4.71
N ARG A 64 -10.48 -28.36 4.34
CA ARG A 64 -9.51 -28.58 3.25
C ARG A 64 -10.00 -28.15 1.87
N ASP A 65 -11.29 -27.89 1.72
CA ASP A 65 -11.91 -27.44 0.47
C ASP A 65 -12.21 -25.94 0.47
N GLY A 66 -11.80 -25.21 1.52
CA GLY A 66 -11.98 -23.78 1.64
C GLY A 66 -13.38 -23.37 2.12
N LYS A 67 -14.20 -24.32 2.59
CA LYS A 67 -15.50 -23.98 3.17
C LYS A 67 -15.31 -23.38 4.55
N LEU A 68 -15.85 -22.20 4.77
CA LEU A 68 -15.81 -21.49 6.05
C LEU A 68 -16.55 -22.28 7.15
N LEU A 69 -15.84 -22.61 8.21
CA LEU A 69 -16.34 -23.30 9.42
C LEU A 69 -16.51 -22.32 10.60
N GLU A 70 -15.60 -21.35 10.72
CA GLU A 70 -15.61 -20.32 11.76
C GLU A 70 -15.13 -18.98 11.18
N GLY A 71 -15.77 -17.87 11.59
CA GLY A 71 -15.49 -16.53 11.08
C GLY A 71 -16.66 -15.93 10.30
N HIS A 72 -16.59 -14.63 10.03
CA HIS A 72 -17.62 -13.89 9.30
C HIS A 72 -16.97 -12.89 8.34
N GLY A 73 -17.21 -13.06 7.04
CA GLY A 73 -16.66 -12.19 6.00
C GLY A 73 -16.31 -12.97 4.74
N ALA A 74 -15.62 -12.32 3.82
CA ALA A 74 -15.08 -12.95 2.61
C ALA A 74 -13.71 -13.57 2.89
N LEU A 75 -13.43 -14.70 2.25
CA LEU A 75 -12.07 -15.23 2.14
C LEU A 75 -11.27 -14.44 1.09
N PRO A 76 -9.93 -14.43 1.17
CA PRO A 76 -9.09 -13.84 0.12
C PRO A 76 -9.33 -14.51 -1.24
N ASP A 77 -9.39 -13.73 -2.32
CA ASP A 77 -9.69 -14.25 -3.66
C ASP A 77 -8.65 -15.27 -4.13
N GLN A 78 -7.38 -15.07 -3.79
CA GLN A 78 -6.29 -15.97 -4.17
C GLN A 78 -6.06 -17.11 -3.18
N PHE A 79 -6.92 -17.29 -2.16
CA PHE A 79 -6.79 -18.40 -1.20
C PHE A 79 -6.91 -19.78 -1.85
N ALA A 80 -7.56 -19.88 -3.02
CA ALA A 80 -7.60 -21.10 -3.81
C ALA A 80 -6.20 -21.62 -4.18
N ALA A 81 -5.23 -20.73 -4.38
CA ALA A 81 -3.85 -21.11 -4.65
C ALA A 81 -3.20 -21.80 -3.44
N ASP A 82 -3.41 -21.28 -2.23
CA ASP A 82 -2.92 -21.88 -0.98
C ASP A 82 -3.48 -23.30 -0.81
N LEU A 83 -4.79 -23.49 -1.04
CA LEU A 83 -5.43 -24.81 -0.98
C LEU A 83 -4.83 -25.79 -1.99
N ALA A 84 -4.56 -25.32 -3.22
CA ALA A 84 -3.91 -26.12 -4.25
C ALA A 84 -2.47 -26.50 -3.85
N VAL A 85 -1.72 -25.60 -3.20
CA VAL A 85 -0.39 -25.90 -2.65
C VAL A 85 -0.48 -26.99 -1.58
N TYR A 86 -1.39 -26.87 -0.61
CA TYR A 86 -1.53 -27.84 0.48
C TYR A 86 -1.95 -29.24 -0.01
N ARG A 87 -2.72 -29.32 -1.10
CA ARG A 87 -3.09 -30.60 -1.72
C ARG A 87 -1.92 -31.22 -2.50
N ALA A 88 -1.10 -30.39 -3.13
CA ALA A 88 0.00 -30.84 -3.97
C ALA A 88 1.25 -31.27 -3.17
N ASP A 89 1.51 -30.61 -2.04
CA ASP A 89 2.73 -30.80 -1.26
C ASP A 89 2.43 -30.82 0.26
N PRO A 90 2.34 -32.02 0.88
CA PRO A 90 2.06 -32.16 2.31
C PRO A 90 3.14 -31.56 3.23
N ASP A 91 4.36 -31.31 2.73
CA ASP A 91 5.43 -30.67 3.50
C ASP A 91 5.25 -29.15 3.58
N ARG A 92 4.38 -28.59 2.73
CA ARG A 92 3.98 -27.17 2.77
C ARG A 92 2.68 -27.05 3.54
N THR A 93 2.74 -26.38 4.68
CA THR A 93 1.61 -26.25 5.60
C THR A 93 1.28 -24.80 5.89
N ALA A 94 2.05 -23.84 5.36
CA ALA A 94 1.75 -22.42 5.42
C ALA A 94 1.98 -21.75 4.07
N CYS A 95 1.17 -20.73 3.78
CA CYS A 95 1.30 -19.83 2.64
C CYS A 95 1.16 -18.39 3.11
N LEU A 96 1.91 -17.50 2.46
CA LEU A 96 1.84 -16.06 2.67
C LEU A 96 1.86 -15.36 1.31
N PHE A 97 0.92 -14.44 1.10
CA PHE A 97 0.86 -13.57 -0.06
C PHE A 97 1.02 -12.11 0.36
N ALA A 98 1.98 -11.42 -0.24
CA ALA A 98 2.42 -10.10 0.19
C ALA A 98 3.01 -9.26 -0.96
N SER A 99 3.32 -8.00 -0.72
CA SER A 99 3.83 -7.02 -1.68
C SER A 99 5.14 -6.34 -1.22
N PRO A 100 6.25 -7.09 -1.06
CA PRO A 100 7.56 -6.51 -0.72
C PRO A 100 8.05 -5.55 -1.82
N LEU A 101 8.24 -4.27 -1.48
CA LEU A 101 8.41 -3.17 -2.43
C LEU A 101 9.60 -3.36 -3.38
N THR A 102 10.79 -3.64 -2.85
CA THR A 102 12.01 -3.70 -3.67
C THR A 102 12.05 -4.97 -4.51
N ALA A 103 11.63 -6.09 -3.92
CA ALA A 103 11.48 -7.35 -4.66
C ALA A 103 10.43 -7.23 -5.78
N MET A 104 9.31 -6.54 -5.53
CA MET A 104 8.30 -6.23 -6.55
C MET A 104 8.88 -5.38 -7.69
N ALA A 105 9.66 -4.35 -7.38
CA ALA A 105 10.27 -3.48 -8.39
C ALA A 105 11.26 -4.23 -9.29
N ALA A 106 12.05 -5.14 -8.71
CA ALA A 106 12.91 -6.05 -9.48
C ALA A 106 12.08 -6.97 -10.39
N ALA A 107 10.99 -7.55 -9.86
CA ALA A 107 10.06 -8.40 -10.58
C ALA A 107 9.43 -7.69 -11.80
N ILE A 108 8.92 -6.48 -11.60
CA ILE A 108 8.33 -5.63 -12.65
C ILE A 108 9.30 -5.42 -13.82
N SER A 109 10.60 -5.36 -13.53
CA SER A 109 11.64 -5.14 -14.55
C SER A 109 12.18 -6.44 -15.16
N GLY A 110 11.68 -7.60 -14.73
CA GLY A 110 12.21 -8.91 -15.10
C GLY A 110 13.65 -9.15 -14.64
N ALA A 111 14.10 -8.44 -13.60
CA ALA A 111 15.47 -8.52 -13.11
C ALA A 111 15.68 -9.78 -12.25
N GLU A 112 16.75 -10.52 -12.54
CA GLU A 112 17.19 -11.62 -11.70
C GLU A 112 17.94 -11.08 -10.47
N LEU A 113 17.51 -11.51 -9.28
CA LEU A 113 18.20 -11.15 -8.03
C LEU A 113 19.44 -12.02 -7.87
N LYS A 114 20.61 -11.39 -7.91
CA LYS A 114 21.88 -12.08 -7.65
C LYS A 114 21.94 -12.51 -6.18
N PRO A 115 22.50 -13.68 -5.87
CA PRO A 115 22.75 -14.11 -4.50
C PRO A 115 23.96 -13.35 -3.94
N LEU A 116 23.72 -12.22 -3.27
CA LEU A 116 24.76 -11.28 -2.84
C LEU A 116 25.09 -11.34 -1.34
N THR A 117 24.20 -11.90 -0.52
CA THR A 117 24.34 -11.88 0.95
C THR A 117 24.11 -13.25 1.57
N HIS A 118 24.41 -13.39 2.85
CA HIS A 118 24.61 -14.70 3.51
C HIS A 118 23.41 -15.64 3.39
N MET A 119 22.39 -15.44 4.22
CA MET A 119 21.23 -16.33 4.31
C MET A 119 20.16 -15.95 3.30
N GLU A 120 20.13 -14.69 2.88
CA GLU A 120 19.10 -14.17 1.99
C GLU A 120 19.26 -14.70 0.56
N SER A 121 20.49 -15.07 0.17
CA SER A 121 20.74 -15.73 -1.11
C SER A 121 19.91 -17.00 -1.30
N SER A 122 19.56 -17.72 -0.22
CA SER A 122 18.66 -18.89 -0.30
C SER A 122 17.29 -18.53 -0.87
N ALA A 123 16.76 -17.33 -0.57
CA ALA A 123 15.51 -16.84 -1.12
C ALA A 123 15.64 -16.52 -2.62
N GLY A 124 16.75 -15.90 -3.05
CA GLY A 124 17.02 -15.66 -4.47
C GLY A 124 17.17 -16.95 -5.27
N TYR A 125 17.88 -17.93 -4.71
CA TYR A 125 18.04 -19.25 -5.27
C TYR A 125 16.76 -20.09 -5.36
N GLY A 126 15.79 -19.78 -4.51
CA GLY A 126 14.47 -20.40 -4.46
C GLY A 126 13.37 -19.56 -5.09
N LEU A 127 13.69 -18.39 -5.65
CA LEU A 127 12.75 -17.49 -6.31
C LEU A 127 12.47 -17.96 -7.73
N SER A 128 11.21 -17.92 -8.13
CA SER A 128 10.81 -18.02 -9.53
C SER A 128 9.65 -17.08 -9.84
N SER A 129 9.39 -16.85 -11.13
CA SER A 129 8.31 -15.97 -11.57
C SER A 129 7.15 -16.74 -12.17
N TRP A 130 5.93 -16.37 -11.77
CA TRP A 130 4.69 -16.82 -12.38
C TRP A 130 4.14 -15.71 -13.28
N THR A 131 4.17 -15.95 -14.59
CA THR A 131 3.81 -14.97 -15.62
C THR A 131 2.53 -15.34 -16.37
N THR A 132 1.74 -16.26 -15.82
CA THR A 132 0.43 -16.62 -16.39
C THR A 132 -0.48 -15.38 -16.35
N PRO A 133 -1.16 -15.01 -17.46
CA PRO A 133 -2.13 -13.93 -17.48
C PRO A 133 -3.30 -14.16 -16.51
N GLY A 134 -3.77 -13.07 -15.91
CA GLY A 134 -4.83 -13.06 -14.89
C GLY A 134 -4.31 -13.16 -13.45
N LEU A 135 -5.24 -13.22 -12.50
CA LEU A 135 -4.97 -13.49 -11.08
C LEU A 135 -5.26 -14.96 -10.73
N ALA A 136 -4.64 -15.50 -9.69
CA ALA A 136 -4.88 -16.88 -9.23
C ALA A 136 -6.21 -17.04 -8.45
N ASN A 137 -7.33 -16.61 -9.06
CA ASN A 137 -8.67 -16.56 -8.46
C ASN A 137 -9.63 -17.62 -9.04
N ASP A 138 -9.18 -18.43 -9.99
CA ASP A 138 -9.88 -19.61 -10.52
C ASP A 138 -9.05 -20.90 -10.30
N GLU A 139 -9.69 -22.04 -10.50
CA GLU A 139 -9.07 -23.35 -10.23
C GLU A 139 -7.86 -23.65 -11.14
N GLU A 140 -7.91 -23.28 -12.42
CA GLU A 140 -6.82 -23.54 -13.36
C GLU A 140 -5.57 -22.72 -13.00
N ARG A 141 -5.76 -21.42 -12.75
CA ARG A 141 -4.68 -20.52 -12.36
C ARG A 141 -4.15 -20.81 -10.97
N ALA A 142 -5.02 -21.16 -10.02
CA ALA A 142 -4.61 -21.60 -8.69
C ALA A 142 -3.72 -22.86 -8.76
N GLN A 143 -4.10 -23.85 -9.59
CA GLN A 143 -3.27 -25.04 -9.81
C GLN A 143 -1.94 -24.72 -10.51
N SER A 144 -1.96 -23.80 -11.49
CA SER A 144 -0.75 -23.33 -12.19
C SER A 144 0.23 -22.66 -11.22
N LEU A 145 -0.26 -21.74 -10.38
CA LEU A 145 0.55 -21.08 -9.36
C LEU A 145 1.07 -22.09 -8.33
N ALA A 146 0.22 -23.00 -7.84
CA ALA A 146 0.63 -24.04 -6.90
C ALA A 146 1.72 -24.98 -7.48
N ALA A 147 1.61 -25.34 -8.77
CA ALA A 147 2.64 -26.13 -9.45
C ALA A 147 3.99 -25.39 -9.56
N GLN A 148 3.96 -24.06 -9.68
CA GLN A 148 5.17 -23.23 -9.64
C GLN A 148 5.74 -23.16 -8.22
N MET A 149 4.88 -22.95 -7.22
CA MET A 149 5.26 -22.95 -5.81
C MET A 149 5.83 -24.30 -5.36
N GLY A 150 5.39 -25.43 -5.92
CA GLY A 150 5.97 -26.74 -5.64
C GLY A 150 7.47 -26.85 -5.99
N LYS A 151 7.99 -25.97 -6.86
CA LYS A 151 9.39 -25.98 -7.32
C LYS A 151 10.25 -24.89 -6.68
N SER A 152 9.65 -23.99 -5.89
CA SER A 152 10.27 -22.76 -5.41
C SER A 152 9.87 -22.47 -3.96
N THR A 153 10.67 -21.70 -3.23
CA THR A 153 10.30 -21.23 -1.87
C THR A 153 9.52 -19.92 -1.94
N ALA A 154 9.77 -19.12 -2.97
CA ALA A 154 9.05 -17.89 -3.28
C ALA A 154 8.68 -17.84 -4.77
N VAL A 155 7.49 -17.33 -5.07
CA VAL A 155 7.02 -17.10 -6.43
C VAL A 155 6.54 -15.66 -6.54
N ASN A 156 7.17 -14.84 -7.38
CA ASN A 156 6.69 -13.50 -7.68
C ASN A 156 5.77 -13.52 -8.90
N GLN A 157 4.68 -12.74 -8.85
CA GLN A 157 3.95 -12.31 -10.03
C GLN A 157 4.28 -10.82 -10.24
N PRO A 158 5.05 -10.47 -11.28
CA PRO A 158 5.42 -9.08 -11.56
C PRO A 158 4.23 -8.14 -11.50
N GLY A 159 4.35 -7.07 -10.71
CA GLY A 159 3.32 -6.05 -10.56
C GLY A 159 2.12 -6.43 -9.67
N VAL A 160 2.06 -7.66 -9.14
CA VAL A 160 0.94 -8.14 -8.32
C VAL A 160 1.37 -8.49 -6.90
N GLY A 161 2.33 -9.39 -6.71
CA GLY A 161 2.70 -9.84 -5.37
C GLY A 161 3.75 -10.95 -5.36
N VAL A 162 4.07 -11.41 -4.16
CA VAL A 162 4.94 -12.57 -3.91
C VAL A 162 4.20 -13.55 -3.02
N TRP A 163 4.19 -14.81 -3.43
CA TRP A 163 3.77 -15.94 -2.62
C TRP A 163 4.98 -16.66 -2.05
N THR A 164 4.93 -16.99 -0.77
CA THR A 164 5.87 -17.91 -0.13
C THR A 164 5.11 -19.08 0.48
N ALA A 165 5.69 -20.28 0.43
CA ALA A 165 5.12 -21.46 1.07
C ALA A 165 6.20 -22.28 1.78
N GLY A 166 5.90 -22.72 3.00
CA GLY A 166 6.86 -23.34 3.91
C GLY A 166 6.20 -24.30 4.90
N LYS A 167 6.99 -24.79 5.86
CA LYS A 167 6.57 -25.79 6.86
C LYS A 167 5.83 -25.20 8.05
N ASP A 168 5.89 -23.89 8.19
CA ASP A 168 5.14 -23.08 9.12
C ASP A 168 5.10 -21.62 8.64
N ILE A 169 4.33 -20.78 9.31
CA ILE A 169 4.17 -19.38 8.89
C ILE A 169 5.46 -18.56 9.06
N PHE A 170 6.35 -18.92 10.00
CA PHE A 170 7.61 -18.22 10.19
C PHE A 170 8.58 -18.50 9.04
N ASP A 171 8.60 -19.73 8.50
CA ASP A 171 9.33 -20.10 7.28
C ASP A 171 8.88 -19.28 6.05
N THR A 172 7.59 -18.96 5.96
CA THR A 172 7.07 -18.10 4.89
C THR A 172 7.47 -16.63 5.07
N LEU A 173 7.45 -16.15 6.33
CA LEU A 173 7.80 -14.78 6.70
C LEU A 173 9.29 -14.50 6.49
N VAL A 174 10.17 -15.40 6.94
CA VAL A 174 11.62 -15.28 6.69
C VAL A 174 11.95 -15.20 5.22
N THR A 175 11.35 -16.08 4.41
CA THR A 175 11.60 -16.12 2.97
C THR A 175 11.28 -14.77 2.35
N LEU A 176 10.19 -14.13 2.77
CA LEU A 176 9.80 -12.81 2.28
C LEU A 176 10.75 -11.69 2.74
N TYR A 177 11.16 -11.68 4.02
CA TYR A 177 12.14 -10.72 4.55
C TYR A 177 13.49 -10.83 3.86
N HIS A 178 13.97 -12.06 3.67
CA HIS A 178 15.20 -12.34 2.95
C HIS A 178 15.11 -11.90 1.50
N LEU A 179 13.98 -12.17 0.83
CA LEU A 179 13.77 -11.73 -0.55
C LEU A 179 13.81 -10.20 -0.67
N GLU A 180 13.12 -9.47 0.22
CA GLU A 180 13.12 -8.01 0.21
C GLU A 180 14.52 -7.45 0.50
N TYR A 181 15.23 -7.99 1.50
CA TYR A 181 16.60 -7.59 1.79
C TYR A 181 17.55 -7.87 0.61
N LEU A 182 17.44 -9.05 -0.01
CA LEU A 182 18.26 -9.41 -1.17
C LEU A 182 18.00 -8.47 -2.35
N ALA A 183 16.75 -8.08 -2.57
CA ALA A 183 16.40 -7.10 -3.59
C ALA A 183 17.02 -5.73 -3.30
N GLN A 184 17.01 -5.29 -2.03
CA GLN A 184 17.70 -4.06 -1.60
C GLN A 184 19.22 -4.14 -1.83
N ALA A 185 19.85 -5.26 -1.51
CA ALA A 185 21.28 -5.47 -1.79
C ALA A 185 21.58 -5.40 -3.30
N ASN A 186 20.72 -6.00 -4.13
CA ASN A 186 20.84 -5.91 -5.60
C ASN A 186 20.66 -4.47 -6.10
N LEU A 187 19.74 -3.69 -5.52
CA LEU A 187 19.55 -2.29 -5.86
C LEU A 187 20.79 -1.44 -5.56
N VAL A 188 21.36 -1.59 -4.36
CA VAL A 188 22.55 -0.85 -3.93
C VAL A 188 23.75 -1.18 -4.80
N THR A 189 23.86 -2.44 -5.24
CA THR A 189 24.98 -2.91 -6.08
C THR A 189 24.79 -2.64 -7.58
N ALA A 190 23.59 -2.29 -8.05
CA ALA A 190 23.28 -2.07 -9.48
C ALA A 190 24.13 -0.99 -10.17
N GLY A 191 24.86 -0.14 -9.43
CA GLY A 191 25.80 0.85 -9.96
C GLY A 191 27.28 0.60 -9.66
N LEU A 192 27.61 -0.51 -8.99
CA LEU A 192 28.98 -0.87 -8.63
C LEU A 192 29.60 -1.80 -9.69
N PRO A 193 30.94 -1.88 -9.78
CA PRO A 193 31.59 -2.90 -10.60
C PRO A 193 31.06 -4.30 -10.27
N ALA A 194 30.95 -5.16 -11.29
CA ALA A 194 30.50 -6.52 -11.10
C ALA A 194 31.36 -7.22 -10.03
N GLY A 195 30.71 -7.68 -8.96
CA GLY A 195 31.34 -8.44 -7.88
C GLY A 195 30.98 -9.93 -7.94
N ASP A 196 31.60 -10.69 -7.04
CA ASP A 196 31.32 -12.11 -6.85
C ASP A 196 29.92 -12.34 -6.26
N ALA A 197 29.33 -13.49 -6.58
CA ALA A 197 28.09 -13.98 -6.00
C ALA A 197 28.39 -15.03 -4.92
N ILE A 198 27.49 -15.18 -3.95
CA ILE A 198 27.57 -16.20 -2.91
C ILE A 198 27.18 -17.55 -3.51
N GLU A 199 28.06 -18.53 -3.43
CA GLU A 199 27.81 -19.90 -3.89
C GLU A 199 26.64 -20.54 -3.14
N ARG A 200 25.81 -21.31 -3.86
CA ARG A 200 24.63 -21.98 -3.29
C ARG A 200 24.99 -22.84 -2.08
N ALA A 201 26.08 -23.60 -2.17
CA ALA A 201 26.51 -24.48 -1.08
C ALA A 201 26.81 -23.73 0.22
N ASP A 202 27.36 -22.52 0.13
CA ASP A 202 27.65 -21.68 1.30
C ASP A 202 26.37 -21.09 1.89
N SER A 203 25.45 -20.62 1.03
CA SER A 203 24.15 -20.11 1.47
C SER A 203 23.30 -21.21 2.12
N ASP A 204 23.21 -22.40 1.50
CA ASP A 204 22.48 -23.55 2.03
C ASP A 204 23.04 -24.03 3.37
N LYS A 205 24.39 -24.05 3.50
CA LYS A 205 25.05 -24.40 4.76
C LYS A 205 24.72 -23.41 5.88
N LEU A 206 24.72 -22.11 5.59
CA LEU A 206 24.37 -21.08 6.57
C LEU A 206 22.89 -21.16 6.93
N TRP A 207 22.02 -21.23 5.93
CA TRP A 207 20.57 -21.34 6.14
C TRP A 207 20.22 -22.56 6.99
N GLY A 208 20.80 -23.73 6.70
CA GLY A 208 20.57 -24.95 7.46
C GLY A 208 21.02 -24.89 8.94
N GLN A 209 21.89 -23.97 9.32
CA GLN A 209 22.27 -23.76 10.73
C GLN A 209 21.22 -22.97 11.52
N PHE A 210 20.45 -22.11 10.86
CA PHE A 210 19.53 -21.16 11.49
C PHE A 210 18.05 -21.43 11.19
N SER A 211 17.73 -22.20 10.14
CA SER A 211 16.36 -22.55 9.78
C SER A 211 15.65 -23.26 10.93
N GLY A 212 14.50 -22.74 11.36
CA GLY A 212 13.73 -23.29 12.50
C GLY A 212 14.38 -23.11 13.87
N HIS A 213 15.45 -22.31 13.99
CA HIS A 213 16.09 -22.03 15.29
C HIS A 213 15.22 -21.08 16.13
N HIS A 214 15.08 -21.34 17.43
CA HIS A 214 14.19 -20.57 18.32
C HIS A 214 14.47 -19.06 18.37
N HIS A 215 15.73 -18.64 18.28
CA HIS A 215 16.12 -17.23 18.22
C HIS A 215 15.53 -16.51 16.99
N TYR A 216 15.28 -17.26 15.90
CA TYR A 216 14.70 -16.71 14.68
C TYR A 216 13.23 -16.32 14.89
N VAL A 217 12.48 -17.22 15.53
CA VAL A 217 11.08 -16.97 15.92
C VAL A 217 11.00 -15.84 16.95
N GLU A 218 11.92 -15.81 17.92
CA GLU A 218 12.01 -14.72 18.91
C GLU A 218 12.30 -13.37 18.25
N PHE A 219 13.26 -13.32 17.32
CA PHE A 219 13.57 -12.12 16.56
C PHE A 219 12.35 -11.62 15.78
N LEU A 220 11.71 -12.48 14.98
CA LEU A 220 10.51 -12.09 14.23
C LEU A 220 9.37 -11.64 15.14
N GLY A 221 9.13 -12.37 16.24
CA GLY A 221 8.12 -11.99 17.24
C GLY A 221 8.40 -10.64 17.88
N SER A 222 9.67 -10.26 18.06
CA SER A 222 10.05 -8.94 18.57
C SER A 222 9.75 -7.78 17.62
N LEU A 223 9.49 -8.07 16.33
CA LEU A 223 9.11 -7.07 15.33
C LEU A 223 7.61 -6.76 15.37
N ASP A 224 6.81 -7.57 16.07
CA ASP A 224 5.37 -7.37 16.13
C ASP A 224 5.03 -6.16 17.03
N PRO A 225 4.39 -5.12 16.48
CA PRO A 225 3.89 -4.00 17.27
C PRO A 225 2.69 -4.36 18.17
N GLY A 226 2.17 -5.58 18.06
CA GLY A 226 0.97 -6.06 18.75
C GLY A 226 -0.32 -5.56 18.09
N PRO A 227 -1.48 -6.13 18.48
CA PRO A 227 -2.76 -5.70 17.94
C PRO A 227 -3.07 -4.28 18.43
N LEU A 228 -2.98 -3.32 17.51
CA LEU A 228 -3.38 -1.94 17.78
C LEU A 228 -4.83 -1.75 17.35
N THR A 229 -5.57 -0.96 18.12
CA THR A 229 -6.87 -0.44 17.66
C THR A 229 -6.64 0.56 16.54
N HIS A 230 -7.55 0.62 15.57
CA HIS A 230 -7.53 1.70 14.61
C HIS A 230 -7.53 3.06 15.33
N PRO A 231 -6.60 3.98 15.02
CA PRO A 231 -6.48 5.23 15.76
C PRO A 231 -7.63 6.22 15.46
N TYR A 232 -8.25 6.13 14.28
CA TYR A 232 -9.29 7.09 13.86
C TYR A 232 -10.55 7.13 14.74
N PRO A 233 -11.22 6.02 15.10
CA PRO A 233 -12.42 6.09 15.94
C PRO A 233 -12.19 6.85 17.25
N ALA A 234 -11.11 6.52 17.97
CA ALA A 234 -10.77 7.21 19.21
C ALA A 234 -10.46 8.70 18.99
N PHE A 235 -9.75 9.03 17.89
CA PHE A 235 -9.46 10.40 17.52
C PHE A 235 -10.74 11.20 17.19
N ARG A 236 -11.61 10.64 16.35
CA ARG A 236 -12.89 11.25 15.99
C ARG A 236 -13.75 11.47 17.22
N ASP A 237 -13.91 10.45 18.06
CA ASP A 237 -14.76 10.51 19.25
C ASP A 237 -14.25 11.54 20.27
N ALA A 238 -12.93 11.70 20.40
CA ALA A 238 -12.31 12.74 21.24
C ALA A 238 -12.60 14.17 20.77
N HIS A 239 -12.99 14.35 19.50
CA HIS A 239 -13.27 15.65 18.89
C HIS A 239 -14.72 15.79 18.37
N ALA A 240 -15.61 14.86 18.72
CA ALA A 240 -16.99 14.82 18.22
C ALA A 240 -17.82 16.05 18.67
N ASP A 241 -17.54 16.59 19.85
CA ASP A 241 -18.30 17.68 20.47
C ASP A 241 -17.78 19.09 20.12
N GLU A 242 -16.80 19.22 19.22
CA GLU A 242 -16.12 20.50 18.92
C GLU A 242 -16.87 21.42 17.94
N GLY A 243 -18.20 21.34 17.95
CA GLY A 243 -19.10 22.21 17.19
C GLY A 243 -19.62 21.60 15.89
N ALA A 244 -20.23 22.44 15.05
CA ALA A 244 -20.80 22.00 13.79
C ALA A 244 -19.69 21.42 12.88
N PHE A 245 -19.96 20.27 12.28
CA PHE A 245 -19.06 19.54 11.37
C PHE A 245 -17.79 18.92 12.02
N GLY A 246 -17.80 18.65 13.33
CA GLY A 246 -16.67 18.04 14.06
C GLY A 246 -16.14 16.74 13.43
N GLU A 247 -17.03 15.82 13.03
CA GLU A 247 -16.62 14.58 12.36
C GLU A 247 -15.89 14.80 11.02
N LEU A 248 -16.35 15.79 10.23
CA LEU A 248 -15.70 16.12 8.96
C LEU A 248 -14.35 16.80 9.19
N LYS A 249 -14.25 17.71 10.16
CA LYS A 249 -12.97 18.29 10.58
C LYS A 249 -11.99 17.22 11.06
N ALA A 250 -12.46 16.23 11.80
CA ALA A 250 -11.66 15.07 12.21
C ALA A 250 -11.19 14.25 11.01
N SER A 251 -12.07 13.99 10.04
CA SER A 251 -11.74 13.27 8.80
C SER A 251 -10.66 14.00 7.97
N ILE A 252 -10.79 15.32 7.80
CA ILE A 252 -9.79 16.17 7.11
C ILE A 252 -8.45 16.13 7.87
N SER A 253 -8.50 16.27 9.19
CA SER A 253 -7.29 16.26 10.03
C SER A 253 -6.55 14.92 9.94
N PHE A 254 -7.30 13.81 9.98
CA PHE A 254 -6.73 12.48 9.88
C PHE A 254 -6.17 12.19 8.49
N THR A 255 -6.84 12.69 7.44
CA THR A 255 -6.33 12.67 6.07
C THR A 255 -4.97 13.37 5.98
N CYS A 256 -4.82 14.58 6.53
CA CYS A 256 -3.54 15.29 6.53
C CYS A 256 -2.43 14.47 7.20
N ARG A 257 -2.73 13.84 8.33
CA ARG A 257 -1.77 12.97 9.04
C ARG A 257 -1.41 11.72 8.23
N ALA A 258 -2.38 11.11 7.54
CA ALA A 258 -2.13 9.96 6.67
C ALA A 258 -1.22 10.32 5.48
N LEU A 259 -1.43 11.50 4.88
CA LEU A 259 -0.57 12.05 3.84
C LEU A 259 0.85 12.31 4.37
N TRP A 260 0.97 12.88 5.58
CA TRP A 260 2.27 13.13 6.24
C TRP A 260 3.10 11.87 6.47
N GLU A 261 2.46 10.72 6.69
CA GLU A 261 3.18 9.45 6.84
C GLU A 261 3.82 8.93 5.54
N ARG A 262 3.56 9.58 4.41
CA ARG A 262 4.19 9.25 3.12
C ARG A 262 5.34 10.20 2.87
N ASP A 263 6.55 9.67 3.02
CA ASP A 263 7.81 10.44 2.96
C ASP A 263 7.98 11.28 1.70
N THR A 264 7.34 10.88 0.60
CA THR A 264 7.49 11.53 -0.71
C THR A 264 6.28 12.39 -1.08
N LEU A 265 5.20 12.39 -0.29
CA LEU A 265 3.93 13.02 -0.69
C LEU A 265 3.78 14.46 -0.17
N VAL A 266 4.35 14.75 0.99
CA VAL A 266 4.21 16.02 1.71
C VAL A 266 5.59 16.63 1.93
N ALA A 267 5.72 17.92 1.62
CA ALA A 267 6.88 18.76 1.88
C ALA A 267 6.53 19.96 2.78
N PHE A 268 5.93 21.02 2.22
CA PHE A 268 5.60 22.27 2.94
C PHE A 268 4.50 23.05 2.21
N LEU A 269 3.39 23.36 2.91
CA LEU A 269 2.22 24.13 2.41
C LEU A 269 1.21 23.31 1.61
N GLU A 270 1.04 22.04 1.95
CA GLU A 270 -0.07 21.22 1.47
C GLU A 270 -1.40 21.71 2.06
N HIS A 271 -2.49 21.36 1.40
CA HIS A 271 -3.81 21.76 1.86
C HIS A 271 -4.89 20.81 1.40
N VAL A 272 -5.84 20.59 2.30
CA VAL A 272 -7.00 19.74 2.08
C VAL A 272 -8.25 20.56 2.34
N SER A 273 -9.22 20.47 1.44
CA SER A 273 -10.52 21.11 1.62
C SER A 273 -11.66 20.14 1.37
N HIS A 274 -12.79 20.37 2.04
CA HIS A 274 -14.02 19.65 1.80
C HIS A 274 -15.21 20.60 1.76
N ARG A 275 -16.10 20.42 0.79
CA ARG A 275 -17.37 21.13 0.69
C ARG A 275 -18.25 20.84 1.92
N LEU A 276 -18.99 21.83 2.39
CA LEU A 276 -20.05 21.57 3.36
C LEU A 276 -21.37 21.27 2.64
N PRO A 277 -22.09 20.20 3.03
CA PRO A 277 -23.41 19.93 2.48
C PRO A 277 -24.35 21.13 2.69
N LEU A 278 -25.02 21.55 1.60
CA LEU A 278 -26.18 22.46 1.61
C LEU A 278 -25.94 23.93 2.04
N GLU A 279 -24.69 24.40 2.19
CA GLU A 279 -24.41 25.74 2.74
C GLU A 279 -23.61 26.72 1.86
N ASN A 280 -23.27 26.39 0.61
CA ASN A 280 -22.33 27.21 -0.21
C ASN A 280 -21.04 27.59 0.54
N ARG A 281 -20.54 26.67 1.35
CA ARG A 281 -19.38 26.83 2.23
C ARG A 281 -18.46 25.62 2.09
N PHE A 282 -17.22 25.78 2.50
CA PHE A 282 -16.25 24.71 2.56
C PHE A 282 -15.31 24.87 3.75
N LEU A 283 -14.78 23.74 4.20
CA LEU A 283 -13.71 23.65 5.17
C LEU A 283 -12.38 23.53 4.43
N ILE A 284 -11.33 24.17 4.95
CA ILE A 284 -9.96 23.99 4.47
C ILE A 284 -9.00 24.01 5.65
N THR A 285 -7.91 23.26 5.54
CA THR A 285 -6.80 23.30 6.51
C THR A 285 -6.19 24.69 6.60
N ALA A 286 -5.88 25.17 7.80
CA ALA A 286 -4.98 26.31 7.99
C ALA A 286 -3.55 25.95 7.58
N SER A 287 -2.67 26.97 7.52
CA SER A 287 -1.24 26.76 7.30
C SER A 287 -0.55 26.20 8.56
N CYS A 288 -0.74 24.92 8.84
CA CYS A 288 -0.03 24.18 9.88
C CYS A 288 0.60 22.90 9.32
N ASN A 289 1.46 22.27 10.11
CA ASN A 289 2.11 21.04 9.71
C ASN A 289 1.09 19.88 9.70
N PHE A 290 1.01 19.14 8.58
CA PHE A 290 0.11 17.99 8.44
C PHE A 290 0.31 16.91 9.52
N ARG A 291 1.52 16.80 10.09
CA ARG A 291 1.81 15.93 11.25
C ARG A 291 0.91 16.20 12.44
N ASP A 292 0.70 17.47 12.75
CA ASP A 292 0.07 17.92 13.98
C ASP A 292 -1.38 18.39 13.75
N MET A 293 -1.83 18.38 12.49
CA MET A 293 -3.16 18.83 12.06
C MET A 293 -4.27 18.28 12.97
N ALA A 294 -5.04 19.17 13.59
CA ALA A 294 -6.17 18.83 14.43
C ALA A 294 -7.46 19.54 13.96
N PRO A 295 -8.65 19.11 14.41
CA PRO A 295 -9.92 19.71 13.96
C PRO A 295 -10.01 21.22 14.16
N GLN A 296 -9.34 21.77 15.18
CA GLN A 296 -9.29 23.20 15.47
C GLN A 296 -8.41 23.97 14.49
N ASP A 297 -7.56 23.29 13.72
CA ASP A 297 -6.75 23.86 12.65
C ASP A 297 -7.53 23.98 11.32
N ILE A 298 -8.80 23.56 11.29
CA ILE A 298 -9.65 23.62 10.10
C ILE A 298 -10.51 24.89 10.13
N THR A 299 -10.42 25.68 9.07
CA THR A 299 -11.09 26.98 8.91
C THR A 299 -12.28 26.90 7.95
N LEU A 300 -13.26 27.77 8.14
CA LEU A 300 -14.52 27.81 7.39
C LEU A 300 -14.57 29.02 6.46
N LEU A 301 -14.90 28.79 5.19
CA LEU A 301 -15.01 29.81 4.15
C LEU A 301 -16.27 29.65 3.30
N ASP A 302 -16.70 30.74 2.67
CA ASP A 302 -17.66 30.71 1.55
C ASP A 302 -16.95 30.60 0.19
N TYR A 303 -17.71 30.44 -0.90
CA TYR A 303 -17.14 30.30 -2.25
C TYR A 303 -16.53 31.57 -2.83
N GLU A 304 -16.71 32.72 -2.16
CA GLU A 304 -16.00 33.97 -2.43
C GLU A 304 -14.67 34.07 -1.66
N ALA A 305 -14.30 33.02 -0.91
CA ALA A 305 -13.11 32.92 -0.06
C ALA A 305 -13.09 33.92 1.12
N ASN A 306 -14.26 34.39 1.56
CA ASN A 306 -14.39 35.11 2.81
C ASN A 306 -14.16 34.15 3.98
N TRP A 307 -13.42 34.62 4.99
CA TRP A 307 -13.14 33.85 6.19
C TRP A 307 -14.30 34.02 7.18
N LEU A 308 -14.99 32.93 7.50
CA LEU A 308 -16.20 32.94 8.32
C LEU A 308 -15.92 32.53 9.77
N ASP A 309 -15.12 31.49 9.98
CA ASP A 309 -14.81 30.94 11.31
C ASP A 309 -13.51 30.13 11.32
N GLY A 310 -12.97 29.82 12.50
CA GLY A 310 -11.76 29.02 12.69
C GLY A 310 -10.46 29.83 12.54
N PRO A 311 -9.30 29.18 12.41
CA PRO A 311 -7.99 29.84 12.29
C PRO A 311 -7.80 30.58 10.96
N LYS A 312 -6.73 31.38 10.86
CA LYS A 312 -6.40 32.13 9.65
C LYS A 312 -6.24 31.17 8.45
N PRO A 313 -6.97 31.39 7.33
CA PRO A 313 -6.88 30.54 6.16
C PRO A 313 -5.55 30.71 5.43
N PRO A 314 -5.14 29.71 4.63
CA PRO A 314 -3.94 29.82 3.82
C PRO A 314 -4.08 30.86 2.70
N ASN A 315 -2.95 31.35 2.21
CA ASN A 315 -2.89 32.33 1.13
C ASN A 315 -3.25 31.76 -0.27
N PHE A 316 -3.58 30.48 -0.41
CA PHE A 316 -3.94 29.83 -1.69
C PHE A 316 -5.38 29.30 -1.70
N LYS A 317 -6.19 29.70 -0.70
CA LYS A 317 -7.61 29.35 -0.55
C LYS A 317 -8.50 29.63 -1.76
N TRP A 318 -8.11 30.57 -2.63
CA TRP A 318 -8.92 31.00 -3.77
C TRP A 318 -9.12 29.91 -4.82
N PHE A 319 -8.13 29.02 -5.00
CA PHE A 319 -8.26 27.88 -5.91
C PHE A 319 -9.38 26.95 -5.44
N HIS A 320 -9.38 26.60 -4.15
CA HIS A 320 -10.43 25.80 -3.53
C HIS A 320 -11.79 26.47 -3.63
N ALA A 321 -11.88 27.76 -3.31
CA ALA A 321 -13.15 28.49 -3.40
C ALA A 321 -13.72 28.46 -4.82
N GLN A 322 -12.88 28.68 -5.84
CA GLN A 322 -13.27 28.60 -7.25
C GLN A 322 -13.66 27.18 -7.68
N MET A 323 -12.88 26.17 -7.27
CA MET A 323 -13.20 24.76 -7.49
C MET A 323 -14.58 24.42 -6.93
N MET A 324 -14.82 24.80 -5.67
CA MET A 324 -16.10 24.54 -5.00
C MET A 324 -17.26 25.32 -5.65
N ALA A 325 -17.01 26.51 -6.19
CA ALA A 325 -18.02 27.29 -6.90
C ALA A 325 -18.41 26.67 -8.26
N GLU A 326 -17.43 26.23 -9.04
CA GLU A 326 -17.60 25.85 -10.45
C GLU A 326 -17.86 24.34 -10.67
N ARG A 327 -17.26 23.46 -9.87
CA ARG A 327 -17.35 21.99 -10.00
C ARG A 327 -18.19 21.38 -8.89
N ARG A 328 -19.49 21.18 -9.14
CA ARG A 328 -20.45 20.63 -8.16
C ARG A 328 -20.26 19.14 -7.87
N ASP A 329 -19.59 18.43 -8.75
CA ASP A 329 -19.20 17.03 -8.59
C ASP A 329 -17.98 16.85 -7.68
N VAL A 330 -17.25 17.95 -7.39
CA VAL A 330 -16.10 17.95 -6.47
C VAL A 330 -16.57 18.32 -5.07
N GLU A 331 -16.36 17.38 -4.15
CA GLU A 331 -16.61 17.56 -2.71
C GLU A 331 -15.29 17.72 -1.94
N ALA A 332 -14.19 17.12 -2.40
CA ALA A 332 -12.90 17.18 -1.75
C ALA A 332 -11.78 17.58 -2.72
N VAL A 333 -10.81 18.33 -2.20
CA VAL A 333 -9.56 18.69 -2.90
C VAL A 333 -8.40 18.39 -1.97
N VAL A 334 -7.41 17.66 -2.48
CA VAL A 334 -6.13 17.37 -1.82
C VAL A 334 -5.01 17.90 -2.71
N HIS A 335 -4.27 18.88 -2.22
CA HIS A 335 -3.06 19.37 -2.88
C HIS A 335 -1.82 18.81 -2.21
N THR A 336 -0.89 18.28 -3.00
CA THR A 336 0.37 17.71 -2.53
C THR A 336 1.56 18.33 -3.23
N HIS A 337 2.69 18.40 -2.53
CA HIS A 337 4.00 18.65 -3.12
C HIS A 337 4.78 17.34 -3.27
N ASP A 338 4.12 16.38 -3.87
CA ASP A 338 4.61 15.02 -4.09
C ASP A 338 5.91 15.00 -4.91
N LEU A 339 6.88 14.17 -4.52
CA LEU A 339 8.21 14.17 -5.11
C LEU A 339 8.17 13.56 -6.50
N TYR A 340 7.62 12.34 -6.62
CA TYR A 340 7.63 11.65 -7.88
C TYR A 340 6.64 12.25 -8.87
N GLY A 341 5.42 12.61 -8.47
CA GLY A 341 4.50 13.23 -9.43
C GLY A 341 5.00 14.56 -9.99
N ARG A 342 5.66 15.42 -9.18
CA ARG A 342 6.35 16.61 -9.71
C ARG A 342 7.46 16.28 -10.71
N VAL A 343 8.31 15.30 -10.39
CA VAL A 343 9.44 14.91 -11.26
C VAL A 343 8.94 14.28 -12.57
N TYR A 344 7.92 13.43 -12.51
CA TYR A 344 7.34 12.81 -13.72
C TYR A 344 6.55 13.82 -14.57
N ALA A 345 5.87 14.78 -13.94
CA ALA A 345 5.22 15.88 -14.66
C ALA A 345 6.24 16.75 -15.42
N LEU A 346 7.41 17.02 -14.81
CA LEU A 346 8.54 17.70 -15.46
C LEU A 346 9.09 16.89 -16.64
N ALA A 347 9.23 15.57 -16.48
CA ALA A 347 9.71 14.68 -17.54
C ALA A 347 8.70 14.54 -18.70
N GLY A 348 7.41 14.81 -18.46
CA GLY A 348 6.34 14.57 -19.43
C GLY A 348 6.16 13.09 -19.77
N GLN A 349 6.55 12.21 -18.85
CA GLN A 349 6.58 10.77 -19.06
C GLN A 349 5.18 10.17 -18.83
N SER A 350 4.70 9.41 -19.81
CA SER A 350 3.52 8.55 -19.65
C SER A 350 3.92 7.24 -18.96
N LEU A 351 2.99 6.66 -18.20
CA LEU A 351 3.23 5.42 -17.45
C LEU A 351 2.50 4.26 -18.11
N GLU A 352 3.17 3.11 -18.08
CA GLU A 352 2.58 1.82 -18.44
C GLU A 352 1.92 1.19 -17.20
N PRO A 353 0.84 0.40 -17.35
CA PRO A 353 0.24 -0.34 -16.24
C PRO A 353 1.13 -1.51 -15.81
N THR A 354 2.07 -1.24 -14.90
CA THR A 354 3.10 -2.20 -14.44
C THR A 354 2.86 -2.73 -13.03
N PHE A 355 1.98 -2.09 -12.26
CA PHE A 355 1.76 -2.38 -10.84
C PHE A 355 0.27 -2.22 -10.48
N ARG A 356 -0.26 -3.09 -9.63
CA ARG A 356 -1.70 -3.13 -9.32
C ARG A 356 -2.21 -1.94 -8.52
N VAL A 357 -1.48 -1.46 -7.50
CA VAL A 357 -1.98 -0.40 -6.60
C VAL A 357 -1.77 0.95 -7.28
N GLY A 358 -2.85 1.71 -7.41
CA GLY A 358 -2.84 2.97 -8.14
C GLY A 358 -2.82 2.84 -9.65
N LEU A 359 -3.06 1.64 -10.20
CA LEU A 359 -2.95 1.36 -11.65
C LEU A 359 -3.70 2.38 -12.51
N ASP A 360 -4.98 2.60 -12.22
CA ASP A 360 -5.81 3.49 -13.03
C ASP A 360 -5.45 4.97 -12.83
N ILE A 361 -5.22 5.42 -11.58
CA ILE A 361 -4.87 6.82 -11.34
C ILE A 361 -3.48 7.17 -11.89
N ALA A 362 -2.55 6.22 -11.91
CA ALA A 362 -1.20 6.40 -12.42
C ALA A 362 -1.16 6.50 -13.95
N THR A 363 -1.89 5.61 -14.64
CA THR A 363 -1.86 5.45 -16.10
C THR A 363 -2.83 6.34 -16.88
N ARG A 364 -3.73 7.07 -16.19
CA ARG A 364 -4.52 8.13 -16.81
C ARG A 364 -3.61 9.18 -17.46
N PRO A 365 -4.06 9.83 -18.56
CA PRO A 365 -3.38 11.00 -19.10
C PRO A 365 -3.13 12.02 -17.99
N LEU A 366 -2.01 12.73 -18.05
CA LEU A 366 -1.59 13.70 -17.05
C LEU A 366 -1.91 15.11 -17.55
N PRO A 367 -3.04 15.72 -17.15
CA PRO A 367 -3.27 17.11 -17.46
C PRO A 367 -2.22 17.93 -16.72
N ARG A 368 -1.55 18.83 -17.46
CA ARG A 368 -0.46 19.64 -16.94
C ARG A 368 -0.81 21.10 -17.01
N TYR A 369 -0.75 21.78 -15.87
CA TYR A 369 -0.59 23.22 -15.83
C TYR A 369 0.91 23.54 -15.99
N PRO A 370 1.33 24.21 -17.08
CA PRO A 370 2.73 24.26 -17.50
C PRO A 370 3.60 25.26 -16.73
N ARG A 371 3.08 25.85 -15.64
CA ARG A 371 3.78 26.88 -14.86
C ARG A 371 3.95 26.45 -13.41
N CYS A 372 5.09 26.83 -12.84
CA CYS A 372 5.36 26.75 -11.40
C CYS A 372 5.05 28.12 -10.77
N ASP A 373 3.77 28.47 -10.70
CA ASP A 373 3.30 29.74 -10.15
C ASP A 373 2.50 29.52 -8.87
N LEU A 374 2.44 30.52 -8.00
CA LEU A 374 1.50 30.48 -6.88
C LEU A 374 0.10 30.70 -7.43
N ILE A 375 -0.82 29.78 -7.14
CA ILE A 375 -2.22 29.89 -7.56
C ILE A 375 -2.98 30.91 -6.69
N VAL A 376 -2.61 32.19 -6.82
CA VAL A 376 -3.19 33.32 -6.09
C VAL A 376 -3.90 34.32 -6.99
N ASP A 377 -3.52 34.40 -8.26
CA ASP A 377 -4.16 35.24 -9.27
C ASP A 377 -5.32 34.51 -9.96
N SER A 378 -6.38 35.24 -10.31
CA SER A 378 -7.57 34.67 -10.96
C SER A 378 -7.26 34.03 -12.31
N ASP A 379 -6.36 34.63 -13.08
CA ASP A 379 -6.00 34.13 -14.41
C ASP A 379 -5.20 32.83 -14.31
N VAL A 380 -4.31 32.73 -13.32
CA VAL A 380 -3.55 31.52 -13.01
C VAL A 380 -4.51 30.41 -12.57
N ARG A 381 -5.44 30.71 -11.65
CA ARG A 381 -6.48 29.74 -11.25
C ARG A 381 -7.29 29.23 -12.42
N ARG A 382 -7.79 30.12 -13.28
CA ARG A 382 -8.58 29.75 -14.46
C ARG A 382 -7.77 28.83 -15.36
N GLN A 383 -6.49 29.09 -15.59
CA GLN A 383 -5.62 28.21 -16.39
C GLN A 383 -5.45 26.81 -15.76
N THR A 384 -5.27 26.72 -14.44
CA THR A 384 -5.22 25.42 -13.74
C THR A 384 -6.56 24.68 -13.85
N MET A 385 -7.70 25.38 -13.66
CA MET A 385 -9.04 24.82 -13.83
C MET A 385 -9.29 24.33 -15.26
N ASP A 386 -8.87 25.10 -16.27
CA ASP A 386 -9.00 24.75 -17.67
C ASP A 386 -8.11 23.54 -18.03
N ALA A 387 -6.91 23.45 -17.43
CA ALA A 387 -6.04 22.29 -17.57
C ALA A 387 -6.62 21.04 -16.91
N LEU A 388 -7.26 21.18 -15.74
CA LEU A 388 -7.98 20.08 -15.09
C LEU A 388 -9.18 19.62 -15.92
N GLY A 389 -9.93 20.55 -16.53
CA GLY A 389 -11.15 20.27 -17.29
C GLY A 389 -12.20 19.54 -16.44
N ASP A 390 -12.72 18.42 -16.95
CA ASP A 390 -13.62 17.52 -16.22
C ASP A 390 -12.84 16.41 -15.46
N GLY A 391 -11.51 16.48 -15.44
CA GLY A 391 -10.65 15.50 -14.79
C GLY A 391 -10.69 15.57 -13.25
N HIS A 392 -9.95 14.63 -12.65
CA HIS A 392 -9.80 14.43 -11.21
C HIS A 392 -8.39 14.74 -10.69
N ILE A 393 -7.47 15.06 -11.60
CA ILE A 393 -6.08 15.30 -11.29
C ILE A 393 -5.49 16.34 -12.23
N VAL A 394 -4.74 17.29 -11.70
CA VAL A 394 -3.92 18.20 -12.49
C VAL A 394 -2.54 18.33 -11.85
N HIS A 395 -1.51 18.19 -12.69
CA HIS A 395 -0.14 18.40 -12.27
C HIS A 395 0.30 19.82 -12.60
N GLU A 396 0.71 20.55 -11.58
CA GLU A 396 1.38 21.82 -11.73
C GLU A 396 2.87 21.60 -11.90
N VAL A 397 3.37 21.79 -13.12
CA VAL A 397 4.75 21.44 -13.47
C VAL A 397 5.73 22.21 -12.60
N GLY A 398 6.47 21.49 -11.74
CA GLY A 398 7.45 22.04 -10.81
C GLY A 398 6.90 22.52 -9.46
N HIS A 399 5.58 22.49 -9.24
CA HIS A 399 4.95 22.94 -7.99
C HIS A 399 4.36 21.79 -7.18
N GLY A 400 3.36 21.08 -7.71
CA GLY A 400 2.57 20.09 -6.97
C GLY A 400 1.50 19.42 -7.81
N THR A 401 0.59 18.70 -7.14
CA THR A 401 -0.52 17.99 -7.77
C THR A 401 -1.81 18.24 -6.98
N ASP A 402 -2.86 18.65 -7.69
CA ASP A 402 -4.21 18.71 -7.14
C ASP A 402 -4.97 17.44 -7.50
N PHE A 403 -5.56 16.80 -6.49
CA PHE A 403 -6.48 15.68 -6.60
C PHE A 403 -7.88 16.15 -6.20
N VAL A 404 -8.88 15.94 -7.06
CA VAL A 404 -10.27 16.35 -6.82
C VAL A 404 -11.23 15.18 -6.98
N ALA A 405 -12.16 15.04 -6.03
CA ALA A 405 -13.05 13.91 -6.00
C ALA A 405 -14.40 14.21 -5.34
N ALA A 406 -15.35 13.28 -5.51
CA ALA A 406 -16.65 13.31 -4.87
C ALA A 406 -16.60 12.90 -3.38
N THR A 407 -15.48 12.36 -2.90
CA THR A 407 -15.26 12.03 -1.49
C THR A 407 -13.85 12.36 -1.04
N LEU A 408 -13.66 12.62 0.25
CA LEU A 408 -12.35 12.85 0.85
C LEU A 408 -11.44 11.62 0.70
N GLU A 409 -12.03 10.44 0.90
CA GLU A 409 -11.36 9.15 0.82
C GLU A 409 -10.77 8.95 -0.57
N GLN A 410 -11.53 9.23 -1.64
CA GLN A 410 -11.04 9.09 -3.01
C GLN A 410 -9.86 10.03 -3.28
N ALA A 411 -9.99 11.33 -3.01
CA ALA A 411 -8.91 12.30 -3.26
C ALA A 411 -7.63 11.93 -2.48
N THR A 412 -7.79 11.45 -1.25
CA THR A 412 -6.68 11.01 -0.40
C THR A 412 -6.00 9.76 -0.93
N VAL A 413 -6.79 8.74 -1.27
CA VAL A 413 -6.28 7.45 -1.75
C VAL A 413 -5.62 7.62 -3.11
N GLU A 414 -6.22 8.38 -4.02
CA GLU A 414 -5.64 8.69 -5.32
C GLU A 414 -4.29 9.41 -5.19
N ALA A 415 -4.15 10.37 -4.25
CA ALA A 415 -2.88 11.02 -3.96
C ALA A 415 -1.80 10.05 -3.49
N ILE A 416 -2.12 9.23 -2.47
CA ILE A 416 -1.19 8.25 -1.90
C ILE A 416 -0.79 7.20 -2.94
N GLN A 417 -1.77 6.62 -3.64
CA GLN A 417 -1.54 5.51 -4.56
C GLN A 417 -0.80 5.94 -5.82
N ARG A 418 -1.10 7.15 -6.34
CA ARG A 418 -0.38 7.66 -7.50
C ARG A 418 1.10 7.87 -7.19
N GLU A 419 1.41 8.48 -6.05
CA GLU A 419 2.79 8.69 -5.64
C GLU A 419 3.51 7.36 -5.36
N ALA A 420 2.83 6.40 -4.72
CA ALA A 420 3.38 5.06 -4.49
C ALA A 420 3.65 4.30 -5.81
N PHE A 421 2.77 4.41 -6.80
CA PHE A 421 2.97 3.82 -8.12
C PHE A 421 4.19 4.44 -8.80
N LEU A 422 4.29 5.78 -8.81
CA LEU A 422 5.40 6.50 -9.43
C LEU A 422 6.75 6.19 -8.76
N ALA A 423 6.76 6.06 -7.43
CA ALA A 423 7.92 5.60 -6.68
C ALA A 423 8.33 4.19 -7.09
N THR A 424 7.36 3.29 -7.26
CA THR A 424 7.59 1.90 -7.68
C THR A 424 8.09 1.83 -9.12
N ASP A 425 7.55 2.61 -10.05
CA ASP A 425 8.04 2.71 -11.43
C ASP A 425 9.48 3.25 -11.46
N HIS A 426 9.77 4.30 -10.68
CA HIS A 426 11.13 4.84 -10.57
C HIS A 426 12.11 3.80 -10.04
N LEU A 427 11.73 3.09 -8.98
CA LEU A 427 12.55 2.03 -8.38
C LEU A 427 12.76 0.86 -9.36
N SER A 428 11.72 0.45 -10.07
CA SER A 428 11.80 -0.60 -11.10
C SER A 428 12.81 -0.22 -12.17
N ARG A 429 12.80 1.04 -12.65
CA ARG A 429 13.77 1.57 -13.61
C ARG A 429 15.23 1.49 -13.16
N ARG A 430 15.51 1.32 -11.86
CA ARG A 430 16.86 1.08 -11.33
C ARG A 430 17.34 -0.34 -11.60
N PHE A 431 16.44 -1.29 -11.76
CA PHE A 431 16.73 -2.69 -12.09
C PHE A 431 16.71 -2.96 -13.60
N GLY A 432 15.82 -2.30 -14.34
CA GLY A 432 15.68 -2.52 -15.78
C GLY A 432 14.50 -1.76 -16.36
N GLN A 433 14.08 -2.08 -17.59
CA GLN A 433 12.85 -1.47 -18.13
C GLN A 433 11.63 -2.18 -17.55
N PRO A 434 10.68 -1.43 -16.93
CA PRO A 434 9.44 -2.00 -16.43
C PRO A 434 8.63 -2.70 -17.54
N GLN A 435 8.02 -3.83 -17.21
CA GLN A 435 7.18 -4.61 -18.11
C GLN A 435 5.70 -4.40 -17.78
N THR A 436 4.90 -4.13 -18.82
CA THR A 436 3.46 -3.95 -18.69
C THR A 436 2.77 -5.25 -18.28
N LEU A 437 1.78 -5.14 -17.40
CA LEU A 437 0.91 -6.26 -17.03
C LEU A 437 0.14 -6.76 -18.25
N HIS A 438 -0.19 -8.06 -18.26
CA HIS A 438 -1.10 -8.61 -19.25
C HIS A 438 -2.48 -7.95 -19.14
N ALA A 439 -3.15 -7.71 -20.27
CA ALA A 439 -4.47 -7.08 -20.31
C ALA A 439 -5.49 -7.80 -19.39
N GLU A 440 -5.46 -9.14 -19.39
CA GLU A 440 -6.32 -9.94 -18.53
C GLU A 440 -6.00 -9.75 -17.04
N THR A 441 -4.71 -9.64 -16.67
CA THR A 441 -4.33 -9.29 -15.29
C THR A 441 -4.82 -7.89 -14.91
N ILE A 442 -4.78 -6.93 -15.83
CA ILE A 442 -5.29 -5.57 -15.58
C ILE A 442 -6.80 -5.59 -15.33
N ASP A 443 -7.55 -6.34 -16.14
CA ASP A 443 -9.00 -6.46 -16.00
C ASP A 443 -9.38 -7.15 -14.68
N ASP A 444 -8.68 -8.22 -14.32
CA ASP A 444 -8.85 -8.90 -13.02
C ASP A 444 -8.51 -7.98 -11.84
N VAL A 445 -7.43 -7.20 -11.94
CA VAL A 445 -7.04 -6.23 -10.90
C VAL A 445 -8.14 -5.19 -10.70
N ARG A 446 -8.68 -4.62 -11.79
CA ARG A 446 -9.80 -3.67 -11.72
C ARG A 446 -11.06 -4.28 -11.13
N ALA A 447 -11.36 -5.53 -11.47
CA ALA A 447 -12.54 -6.24 -10.96
C ALA A 447 -12.44 -6.54 -9.45
N ALA A 448 -11.22 -6.75 -8.94
CA ALA A 448 -10.95 -7.06 -7.54
C ALA A 448 -10.51 -5.83 -6.71
N GLU A 449 -10.51 -4.63 -7.28
CA GLU A 449 -10.09 -3.39 -6.61
C GLU A 449 -10.95 -3.09 -5.37
N PHE A 450 -10.30 -2.59 -4.32
CA PHE A 450 -10.96 -2.26 -3.06
C PHE A 450 -11.62 -0.88 -3.13
N SER A 451 -12.61 -0.64 -2.27
CA SER A 451 -13.24 0.68 -2.21
C SER A 451 -12.23 1.73 -1.72
N PHE A 452 -12.43 3.00 -2.12
CA PHE A 452 -11.64 4.10 -1.57
C PHE A 452 -11.75 4.20 -0.04
N GLU A 453 -12.89 3.80 0.52
CA GLU A 453 -13.07 3.73 1.97
C GLU A 453 -12.14 2.68 2.60
N ASP A 454 -12.07 1.46 2.05
CA ASP A 454 -11.16 0.42 2.55
C ASP A 454 -9.70 0.89 2.52
N TRP A 455 -9.27 1.49 1.42
CA TRP A 455 -7.91 2.04 1.28
C TRP A 455 -7.66 3.21 2.24
N TRP A 456 -8.64 4.09 2.44
CA TRP A 456 -8.50 5.21 3.38
C TRP A 456 -8.35 4.68 4.82
N TRP A 457 -9.15 3.70 5.23
CA TRP A 457 -8.98 3.01 6.52
C TRP A 457 -7.62 2.33 6.63
N PHE A 458 -7.16 1.66 5.58
CA PHE A 458 -5.82 1.07 5.56
C PHE A 458 -4.72 2.11 5.79
N TYR A 459 -4.72 3.22 5.05
CA TYR A 459 -3.68 4.24 5.17
C TYR A 459 -3.73 5.03 6.47
N THR A 460 -4.93 5.25 7.01
CA THR A 460 -5.11 5.96 8.27
C THR A 460 -4.77 5.10 9.49
N ALA A 461 -4.82 3.78 9.37
CA ALA A 461 -4.32 2.85 10.40
C ALA A 461 -2.79 2.92 10.59
N GLU A 462 -2.06 3.50 9.64
CA GLU A 462 -0.60 3.62 9.68
C GLU A 462 -0.10 4.89 10.37
N ILE A 463 -1.00 5.81 10.76
CA ILE A 463 -0.64 7.07 11.43
C ILE A 463 0.10 6.79 12.74
N GLY A 464 1.28 7.42 12.91
CA GLY A 464 2.11 7.24 14.09
C GLY A 464 2.93 5.94 14.10
N ALA A 465 2.95 5.16 13.01
CA ALA A 465 3.81 4.00 12.90
C ALA A 465 5.30 4.42 12.93
N PRO A 466 6.16 3.78 13.75
CA PRO A 466 7.58 4.07 13.77
C PRO A 466 8.19 3.87 12.38
N ARG A 467 8.86 4.89 11.83
CA ARG A 467 9.58 4.77 10.56
C ARG A 467 10.89 4.02 10.81
N ARG A 468 11.07 2.84 10.20
CA ARG A 468 12.43 2.46 9.81
C ARG A 468 12.76 3.34 8.62
N SER A 469 13.79 4.17 8.76
CA SER A 469 14.28 4.98 7.63
C SER A 469 14.60 4.05 6.46
N VAL A 470 14.55 4.58 5.23
CA VAL A 470 15.09 3.91 4.03
C VAL A 470 16.59 3.55 4.20
N ALA A 471 17.24 4.14 5.21
CA ALA A 471 18.60 3.82 5.66
C ALA A 471 18.65 2.92 6.92
N GLY A 472 17.59 2.18 7.22
CA GLY A 472 17.38 1.44 8.47
C GLY A 472 17.73 -0.06 8.42
N LEU A 473 18.80 -0.38 7.71
CA LEU A 473 19.63 -1.57 7.89
C LEU A 473 21.06 -1.14 8.22
#